data_AF-A0A1S8A9J0-F1
#
_entry.id   AF-A0A1S8A9J0-F1
#
_cell.length_a   1.000
_cell.length_b   1.000
_cell.length_c   1.000
_cell.angle_alpha   90.00
_cell.angle_beta   90.00
_cell.angle_gamma   90.00
#
_symmetry.space_group_name_H-M   'P 1'
#
loop_
_entity.id
_entity.type
_entity.pdbx_description
1 polymer ?
#
loop_
_entity_poly.entity_id
_entity_poly.type
_entity_poly.pdbx_seq_one_letter_code
_entity_poly.pdbx_strand_id
1 'polypeptide(L)'
;MAVKNDSLLALLLAYSASHRARVLGHPEPTLRIAFWVDDIFPALREALDDPDRNFSNSNLATAIMLTSLEIVSPKIFGYDIPWQRHLGLAREVIKVRPGGLRGFQDNFRQDPVCSFLFSWAAYLDVIGSLTGGPKDASSSWIFDYELDDIVDGYDEIDCIMGFTTRCCYLLANIADLARKCDAERISEDSNVRDDWEPSNEVAFRAAELKTAVMKSMKQDPMPCKHIHKAGDIEKWDKKEMESTNSAYHWAALVHLYRRVLGRRSGDKDVQVAVENIITVLGRIPPGGTAESCLLFPMFTAGCDTQSEDHRALILNRLMSAERHGMTQAHNARRLMQLVWETKRPWETLVSTEFIG
;
A
#
# COMPACT_ATOMS: atom_id res chain seq x y z
N MET A 1 -1.57 -10.14 21.07
CA MET A 1 -2.18 -8.81 21.28
C MET A 1 -3.71 -8.89 21.28
N ALA A 2 -4.33 -9.34 20.18
CA ALA A 2 -5.79 -9.40 20.02
C ALA A 2 -6.55 -10.07 21.17
N VAL A 3 -6.15 -11.26 21.62
CA VAL A 3 -6.83 -11.98 22.72
C VAL A 3 -6.84 -11.24 24.07
N LYS A 4 -6.09 -10.14 24.20
CA LYS A 4 -6.03 -9.28 25.40
C LYS A 4 -6.66 -7.90 25.19
N ASN A 5 -7.23 -7.62 24.02
CA ASN A 5 -7.86 -6.35 23.68
C ASN A 5 -9.11 -6.60 22.82
N ASP A 6 -10.28 -6.36 23.42
CA ASP A 6 -11.56 -6.74 22.83
C ASP A 6 -11.83 -6.02 21.50
N SER A 7 -11.48 -4.73 21.39
CA SER A 7 -11.63 -3.96 20.15
C SER A 7 -10.80 -4.56 19.01
N LEU A 8 -9.53 -4.88 19.26
CA LEU A 8 -8.66 -5.49 18.27
C LEU A 8 -9.15 -6.89 17.86
N LEU A 9 -9.60 -7.69 18.83
CA LEU A 9 -10.17 -9.01 18.55
C LEU A 9 -11.44 -8.90 17.69
N ALA A 10 -12.33 -7.97 18.03
CA ALA A 10 -13.56 -7.72 17.28
C ALA A 10 -13.28 -7.34 15.82
N LEU A 11 -12.31 -6.46 15.56
CA LEU A 11 -11.90 -6.10 14.20
C LEU A 11 -11.34 -7.29 13.42
N LEU A 12 -10.51 -8.13 14.05
CA LEU A 12 -9.96 -9.31 13.40
C LEU A 12 -11.04 -10.35 13.08
N LEU A 13 -12.02 -10.51 13.96
CA LEU A 13 -13.17 -11.37 13.72
C LEU A 13 -14.04 -10.84 12.58
N ALA A 14 -14.31 -9.53 12.54
CA ALA A 14 -15.04 -8.88 11.46
C ALA A 14 -14.33 -9.05 10.11
N TYR A 15 -13.04 -8.76 10.05
CA TYR A 15 -12.20 -8.97 8.86
C TYR A 15 -12.24 -10.41 8.38
N SER A 16 -12.02 -11.36 9.30
CA SER A 16 -12.00 -12.78 8.99
C SER A 16 -13.36 -13.28 8.50
N ALA A 17 -14.45 -12.79 9.08
CA ALA A 17 -15.82 -13.15 8.69
C ALA A 17 -16.17 -12.61 7.30
N SER A 18 -15.88 -11.33 7.01
CA SER A 18 -16.09 -10.74 5.68
C SER A 18 -15.28 -11.48 4.62
N HIS A 19 -13.97 -11.65 4.84
CA HIS A 19 -13.09 -12.35 3.91
C HIS A 19 -13.56 -13.79 3.66
N ARG A 20 -13.83 -14.55 4.72
CA ARG A 20 -14.29 -15.95 4.60
C ARG A 20 -15.63 -16.06 3.87
N ALA A 21 -16.58 -15.18 4.15
CA ALA A 21 -17.88 -15.20 3.47
C ALA A 21 -17.70 -15.04 1.95
N ARG A 22 -16.85 -14.09 1.51
CA ARG A 22 -16.59 -13.86 0.08
C ARG A 22 -15.88 -15.03 -0.59
N VAL A 23 -14.83 -15.57 0.04
CA VAL A 23 -14.11 -16.75 -0.49
C VAL A 23 -15.06 -17.94 -0.67
N LEU A 24 -16.04 -18.11 0.22
CA LEU A 24 -17.03 -19.18 0.15
C LEU A 24 -18.26 -18.84 -0.72
N GLY A 25 -18.36 -17.63 -1.27
CA GLY A 25 -19.54 -17.18 -1.99
C GLY A 25 -20.80 -17.06 -1.12
N HIS A 26 -20.63 -16.88 0.18
CA HIS A 26 -21.72 -16.69 1.14
C HIS A 26 -21.98 -15.19 1.39
N PRO A 27 -23.23 -14.80 1.73
CA PRO A 27 -23.49 -13.45 2.22
C PRO A 27 -22.70 -13.17 3.50
N GLU A 28 -22.17 -11.96 3.61
CA GLU A 28 -21.46 -11.54 4.83
C GLU A 28 -22.41 -11.53 6.03
N PRO A 29 -21.94 -11.94 7.23
CA PRO A 29 -22.75 -11.93 8.44
C PRO A 29 -22.85 -10.51 9.02
N THR A 30 -23.48 -9.60 8.27
CA THR A 30 -23.52 -8.16 8.53
C THR A 30 -24.02 -7.80 9.93
N LEU A 31 -25.08 -8.45 10.41
CA LEU A 31 -25.59 -8.23 11.77
C LEU A 31 -24.54 -8.60 12.84
N ARG A 32 -23.86 -9.74 12.66
CA ARG A 32 -22.83 -10.18 13.62
C ARG A 32 -21.64 -9.23 13.62
N ILE A 33 -21.23 -8.77 12.44
CA ILE A 33 -20.15 -7.79 12.29
C ILE A 33 -20.53 -6.45 12.92
N ALA A 34 -21.74 -5.95 12.68
CA ALA A 34 -22.25 -4.74 13.31
C ALA A 34 -22.15 -4.81 14.84
N PHE A 35 -22.56 -5.94 15.45
CA PHE A 35 -22.40 -6.15 16.89
C PHE A 35 -20.93 -6.17 17.37
N TRP A 36 -19.98 -6.62 16.54
CA TRP A 36 -18.57 -6.58 16.91
C TRP A 36 -17.98 -5.18 16.81
N VAL A 37 -18.43 -4.38 15.83
CA VAL A 37 -17.85 -3.06 15.56
C VAL A 37 -18.50 -1.89 16.31
N ASP A 38 -19.64 -2.13 16.96
CA ASP A 38 -20.46 -1.11 17.64
C ASP A 38 -19.66 -0.28 18.66
N ASP A 39 -18.94 -0.94 19.56
CA ASP A 39 -18.25 -0.30 20.68
C ASP A 39 -16.79 0.07 20.40
N ILE A 40 -16.30 -0.14 19.17
CA ILE A 40 -14.88 0.05 18.85
C ILE A 40 -14.47 1.51 18.99
N PHE A 41 -15.25 2.45 18.43
CA PHE A 41 -14.89 3.86 18.46
C PHE A 41 -14.97 4.46 19.88
N PRO A 42 -16.04 4.22 20.68
CA PRO A 42 -16.07 4.64 22.07
C PRO A 42 -14.90 4.06 22.89
N ALA A 43 -14.66 2.75 22.79
CA ALA A 43 -13.60 2.09 23.55
C ALA A 43 -12.20 2.58 23.16
N LEU A 44 -11.95 2.79 21.86
CA LEU A 44 -10.67 3.34 21.40
C LEU A 44 -10.48 4.78 21.88
N ARG A 45 -11.53 5.62 21.85
CA ARG A 45 -11.44 6.99 22.38
C ARG A 45 -11.10 6.98 23.87
N GLU A 46 -11.84 6.20 24.67
CA GLU A 46 -11.57 6.06 26.11
C GLU A 46 -10.13 5.59 26.36
N ALA A 47 -9.67 4.60 25.61
CA ALA A 47 -8.32 4.08 25.76
C ALA A 47 -7.22 5.06 25.31
N LEU A 48 -7.52 5.99 24.39
CA LEU A 48 -6.61 7.05 23.96
C LEU A 48 -6.60 8.25 24.93
N ASP A 49 -7.70 8.49 25.65
CA ASP A 49 -7.81 9.52 26.68
C ASP A 49 -7.17 9.10 28.02
N ASP A 50 -7.02 7.79 28.26
CA ASP A 50 -6.38 7.21 29.44
C ASP A 50 -4.83 7.30 29.35
N PRO A 51 -4.15 8.06 30.24
CA PRO A 51 -2.70 8.23 30.24
C PRO A 51 -1.90 6.93 30.36
N ASP A 52 -2.46 5.88 30.98
CA ASP A 52 -1.79 4.60 31.19
C ASP A 52 -1.95 3.64 29.98
N ARG A 53 -2.91 3.91 29.09
CA ARG A 53 -3.27 3.01 27.98
C ARG A 53 -3.09 3.62 26.60
N ASN A 54 -3.10 4.94 26.50
CA ASN A 54 -3.10 5.74 25.26
C ASN A 54 -2.12 5.25 24.18
N PHE A 55 -0.93 4.78 24.59
CA PHE A 55 0.15 4.42 23.67
C PHE A 55 0.48 2.93 23.64
N SER A 56 -0.44 2.06 24.06
CA SER A 56 -0.23 0.61 23.98
C SER A 56 -0.13 0.12 22.53
N ASN A 57 0.68 -0.92 22.29
CA ASN A 57 0.76 -1.58 20.98
C ASN A 57 -0.62 -2.07 20.50
N SER A 58 -1.50 -2.46 21.41
CA SER A 58 -2.86 -2.90 21.09
C SER A 58 -3.71 -1.76 20.52
N ASN A 59 -3.65 -0.56 21.10
CA ASN A 59 -4.43 0.59 20.60
C ASN A 59 -3.94 1.04 19.22
N LEU A 60 -2.63 1.06 18.99
CA LEU A 60 -2.08 1.34 17.67
C LEU A 60 -2.48 0.27 16.65
N ALA A 61 -2.40 -1.02 17.01
CA ALA A 61 -2.89 -2.10 16.16
C ALA A 61 -4.38 -1.96 15.84
N THR A 62 -5.21 -1.56 16.81
CA THR A 62 -6.64 -1.27 16.59
C THR A 62 -6.83 -0.14 15.57
N ALA A 63 -6.07 0.96 15.69
CA ALA A 63 -6.13 2.08 14.75
C ALA A 63 -5.73 1.68 13.31
N ILE A 64 -4.66 0.88 13.15
CA ILE A 64 -4.24 0.38 11.84
C ILE A 64 -5.27 -0.62 11.29
N MET A 65 -5.83 -1.48 12.15
CA MET A 65 -6.81 -2.50 11.77
C MET A 65 -8.13 -1.88 11.27
N LEU A 66 -8.58 -0.75 11.84
CA LEU A 66 -9.72 0.01 11.32
C LEU A 66 -9.53 0.35 9.83
N THR A 67 -8.33 0.79 9.45
CA THR A 67 -7.98 1.09 8.06
C THR A 67 -8.06 -0.16 7.19
N SER A 68 -7.44 -1.25 7.64
CA SER A 68 -7.40 -2.51 6.88
C SER A 68 -8.80 -3.11 6.68
N LEU A 69 -9.65 -3.04 7.71
CA LEU A 69 -11.03 -3.53 7.62
C LEU A 69 -11.87 -2.69 6.65
N GLU A 70 -11.74 -1.35 6.68
CA GLU A 70 -12.46 -0.48 5.74
C GLU A 70 -11.97 -0.66 4.29
N ILE A 71 -10.67 -0.94 4.07
CA ILE A 71 -10.14 -1.24 2.73
C ILE A 71 -10.76 -2.51 2.15
N VAL A 72 -10.79 -3.60 2.93
CA VAL A 72 -11.30 -4.88 2.42
C VAL A 72 -12.82 -4.95 2.45
N SER A 73 -13.46 -4.24 3.37
CA SER A 73 -14.92 -4.18 3.54
C SER A 73 -15.35 -2.72 3.59
N PRO A 74 -15.48 -2.04 2.43
CA PRO A 74 -15.93 -0.66 2.41
C PRO A 74 -17.31 -0.51 3.06
N LYS A 75 -17.50 0.57 3.83
CA LYS A 75 -18.75 0.93 4.54
C LYS A 75 -19.09 0.00 5.71
N ILE A 76 -18.14 -0.79 6.19
CA ILE A 76 -18.35 -1.72 7.31
C ILE A 76 -18.66 -0.99 8.63
N PHE A 77 -18.16 0.24 8.77
CA PHE A 77 -18.42 1.12 9.90
C PHE A 77 -19.57 2.12 9.66
N GLY A 78 -20.34 1.94 8.59
CA GLY A 78 -21.37 2.88 8.14
C GLY A 78 -20.98 3.66 6.88
N TYR A 79 -21.90 4.46 6.34
CA TYR A 79 -21.82 4.97 4.97
C TYR A 79 -20.79 6.09 4.71
N ASP A 80 -20.19 6.70 5.74
CA ASP A 80 -19.57 8.03 5.61
C ASP A 80 -18.10 8.16 6.08
N ILE A 81 -17.40 7.07 6.41
CA ILE A 81 -16.01 7.14 6.87
C ILE A 81 -15.09 6.32 5.97
N PRO A 82 -14.31 6.97 5.09
CA PRO A 82 -13.45 6.24 4.17
C PRO A 82 -12.14 5.83 4.86
N TRP A 83 -11.45 4.81 4.32
CA TRP A 83 -10.23 4.23 4.93
C TRP A 83 -9.15 5.28 5.22
N GLN A 84 -9.07 6.33 4.40
CA GLN A 84 -8.13 7.42 4.56
C GLN A 84 -8.25 8.11 5.93
N ARG A 85 -9.47 8.20 6.49
CA ARG A 85 -9.71 8.82 7.80
C ARG A 85 -9.22 7.93 8.93
N HIS A 86 -9.39 6.61 8.80
CA HIS A 86 -8.83 5.64 9.74
C HIS A 86 -7.30 5.62 9.67
N LEU A 87 -6.73 5.73 8.48
CA LEU A 87 -5.28 5.83 8.31
C LEU A 87 -4.73 7.10 8.94
N GLY A 88 -5.43 8.22 8.80
CA GLY A 88 -5.11 9.47 9.49
C GLY A 88 -5.06 9.32 11.01
N LEU A 89 -6.02 8.60 11.60
CA LEU A 89 -5.99 8.27 13.03
C LEU A 89 -4.75 7.46 13.41
N ALA A 90 -4.40 6.43 12.62
CA ALA A 90 -3.20 5.64 12.88
C ALA A 90 -1.93 6.49 12.84
N ARG A 91 -1.79 7.41 11.89
CA ARG A 91 -0.68 8.38 11.83
C ARG A 91 -0.60 9.25 13.08
N GLU A 92 -1.72 9.81 13.52
CA GLU A 92 -1.76 10.67 14.70
C GLU A 92 -1.35 9.88 15.95
N VAL A 93 -1.85 8.65 16.13
CA VAL A 93 -1.44 7.77 17.23
C VAL A 93 0.06 7.48 17.21
N ILE A 94 0.65 7.22 16.04
CA ILE A 94 2.11 7.03 15.90
C ILE A 94 2.86 8.29 16.30
N LYS A 95 2.39 9.46 15.85
CA LYS A 95 3.04 10.75 16.05
C LYS A 95 3.00 11.23 17.50
N VAL A 96 1.87 11.03 18.19
CA VAL A 96 1.71 11.47 19.59
C VAL A 96 2.30 10.48 20.59
N ARG A 97 2.58 9.25 20.17
CA ARG A 97 3.22 8.22 20.99
C ARG A 97 4.65 8.64 21.38
N PRO A 98 5.03 8.62 22.67
CA PRO A 98 6.40 8.87 23.10
C PRO A 98 7.38 7.92 22.41
N GLY A 99 8.37 8.49 21.72
CA GLY A 99 9.34 7.72 20.92
C GLY A 99 8.75 7.07 19.65
N GLY A 100 7.51 7.38 19.29
CA GLY A 100 6.82 6.81 18.14
C GLY A 100 6.77 5.28 18.18
N LEU A 101 7.13 4.63 17.07
CA LEU A 101 7.24 3.17 16.98
C LEU A 101 8.50 2.61 17.65
N ARG A 102 9.51 3.44 17.96
CA ARG A 102 10.67 3.00 18.75
C ARG A 102 10.29 2.78 20.22
N GLY A 103 9.28 3.50 20.70
CA GLY A 103 8.92 3.51 22.12
C GLY A 103 10.13 3.92 22.98
N PHE A 104 10.56 3.02 23.86
CA PHE A 104 11.73 3.22 24.72
C PHE A 104 13.00 2.52 24.21
N GLN A 105 12.98 1.95 23.01
CA GLN A 105 14.13 1.27 22.42
C GLN A 105 14.94 2.22 21.52
N ASP A 106 16.21 1.90 21.30
CA ASP A 106 17.07 2.64 20.39
C ASP A 106 16.74 2.35 18.91
N ASN A 107 16.29 1.13 18.59
CA ASN A 107 15.91 0.71 17.24
C ASN A 107 14.64 -0.15 17.28
N PHE A 108 13.59 0.29 16.57
CA PHE A 108 12.28 -0.39 16.57
C PHE A 108 12.30 -1.81 15.98
N ARG A 109 13.30 -2.13 15.14
CA ARG A 109 13.47 -3.47 14.54
C ARG A 109 13.85 -4.54 15.56
N GLN A 110 14.33 -4.15 16.74
CA GLN A 110 14.66 -5.08 17.82
C GLN A 110 13.41 -5.62 18.52
N ASP A 111 12.29 -4.89 18.47
CA ASP A 111 10.99 -5.35 18.95
C ASP A 111 10.15 -5.93 17.79
N PRO A 112 9.82 -7.24 17.80
CA PRO A 112 9.03 -7.84 16.73
C PRO A 112 7.64 -7.23 16.55
N VAL A 113 7.02 -6.73 17.63
CA VAL A 113 5.70 -6.08 17.57
C VAL A 113 5.83 -4.70 16.94
N CYS A 114 6.80 -3.89 17.37
CA CYS A 114 7.01 -2.57 16.76
C CYS A 114 7.41 -2.67 15.29
N SER A 115 8.29 -3.61 14.95
CA SER A 115 8.67 -3.92 13.57
C SER A 115 7.46 -4.31 12.72
N PHE A 116 6.59 -5.20 13.22
CA PHE A 116 5.35 -5.57 12.54
C PHE A 116 4.40 -4.38 12.35
N LEU A 117 4.18 -3.57 13.40
CA LEU A 117 3.29 -2.40 13.33
C LEU A 117 3.83 -1.35 12.36
N PHE A 118 5.15 -1.15 12.32
CA PHE A 118 5.81 -0.29 11.34
C PHE A 118 5.53 -0.78 9.92
N SER A 119 5.87 -2.03 9.59
CA SER A 119 5.73 -2.54 8.22
C SER A 119 4.27 -2.50 7.74
N TRP A 120 3.32 -2.83 8.63
CA TRP A 120 1.90 -2.76 8.31
C TRP A 120 1.40 -1.33 8.10
N ALA A 121 1.74 -0.40 9.00
CA ALA A 121 1.37 1.01 8.86
C ALA A 121 2.05 1.64 7.63
N ALA A 122 3.34 1.43 7.44
CA ALA A 122 4.12 1.97 6.32
C ALA A 122 3.57 1.48 4.97
N TYR A 123 3.21 0.20 4.85
CA TYR A 123 2.59 -0.34 3.64
C TYR A 123 1.30 0.39 3.28
N LEU A 124 0.34 0.41 4.21
CA LEU A 124 -0.95 1.07 4.00
C LEU A 124 -0.76 2.56 3.69
N ASP A 125 0.22 3.17 4.35
CA ASP A 125 0.44 4.59 4.24
C ASP A 125 1.05 5.01 2.91
N VAL A 126 2.15 4.35 2.52
CA VAL A 126 2.88 4.66 1.31
C VAL A 126 2.06 4.29 0.08
N ILE A 127 1.47 3.09 0.06
CA ILE A 127 0.62 2.66 -1.06
C ILE A 127 -0.67 3.47 -1.10
N GLY A 128 -1.26 3.79 0.05
CA GLY A 128 -2.41 4.67 0.14
C GLY A 128 -2.11 6.06 -0.44
N SER A 129 -1.00 6.68 -0.04
CA SER A 129 -0.54 7.97 -0.57
C SER A 129 -0.26 7.93 -2.08
N LEU A 130 0.15 6.78 -2.62
CA LEU A 130 0.34 6.60 -4.07
C LEU A 130 -0.96 6.39 -4.84
N THR A 131 -2.05 5.93 -4.23
CA THR A 131 -3.16 5.35 -5.00
C THR A 131 -4.54 5.96 -4.74
N GLY A 132 -4.71 6.71 -3.65
CA GLY A 132 -6.00 7.32 -3.33
C GLY A 132 -6.03 8.08 -2.01
N GLY A 133 -4.86 8.43 -1.47
CA GLY A 133 -4.73 9.13 -0.19
C GLY A 133 -5.36 10.54 -0.25
N PRO A 134 -5.76 11.10 0.90
CA PRO A 134 -6.20 12.51 0.96
C PRO A 134 -5.15 13.42 0.33
N LYS A 135 -5.60 14.50 -0.33
CA LYS A 135 -4.68 15.51 -0.89
C LYS A 135 -3.70 16.08 0.14
N ASP A 136 -4.04 16.00 1.43
CA ASP A 136 -3.23 16.52 2.54
C ASP A 136 -2.42 15.43 3.29
N ALA A 137 -2.55 14.16 2.90
CA ALA A 137 -1.86 13.07 3.57
C ALA A 137 -0.40 12.96 3.10
N SER A 138 0.52 12.97 4.06
CA SER A 138 1.96 12.79 3.85
C SER A 138 2.45 11.53 4.54
N SER A 139 3.26 10.74 3.85
CA SER A 139 3.94 9.58 4.44
C SER A 139 5.26 9.94 5.11
N SER A 140 5.49 11.23 5.36
CA SER A 140 6.75 11.75 5.90
C SER A 140 7.18 11.14 7.24
N TRP A 141 6.23 10.65 8.05
CA TRP A 141 6.54 10.02 9.34
C TRP A 141 7.45 8.80 9.20
N ILE A 142 7.44 8.10 8.06
CA ILE A 142 8.29 6.92 7.89
C ILE A 142 9.78 7.29 7.90
N PHE A 143 10.13 8.48 7.39
CA PHE A 143 11.53 8.89 7.27
C PHE A 143 12.19 9.11 8.63
N ASP A 144 11.40 9.31 9.68
CA ASP A 144 11.90 9.34 11.05
C ASP A 144 12.54 8.01 11.45
N TYR A 145 12.29 6.90 10.74
CA TYR A 145 12.77 5.55 11.02
C TYR A 145 13.82 5.03 10.02
N GLU A 146 14.15 5.81 8.97
CA GLU A 146 15.00 5.33 7.87
C GLU A 146 16.41 4.95 8.34
N LEU A 147 16.99 5.69 9.28
CA LEU A 147 18.31 5.38 9.83
C LEU A 147 18.33 4.02 10.54
N ASP A 148 17.28 3.70 11.29
CA ASP A 148 17.16 2.41 12.00
C ASP A 148 17.15 1.25 11.01
N ASP A 149 16.48 1.43 9.86
CA ASP A 149 16.41 0.46 8.77
C ASP A 149 17.70 0.37 7.96
N ILE A 150 18.39 1.50 7.72
CA ILE A 150 19.72 1.53 7.08
C ILE A 150 20.71 0.71 7.91
N VAL A 151 20.66 0.85 9.23
CA VAL A 151 21.46 0.04 10.15
C VAL A 151 20.99 -1.41 10.12
N ASP A 152 19.69 -1.64 9.99
CA ASP A 152 19.10 -2.96 10.15
C ASP A 152 17.87 -3.25 9.26
N GLY A 153 18.10 -3.85 8.08
CA GLY A 153 17.01 -4.38 7.23
C GLY A 153 16.62 -3.52 6.02
N TYR A 154 17.46 -2.60 5.56
CA TYR A 154 17.15 -1.71 4.43
C TYR A 154 16.87 -2.46 3.13
N ASP A 155 17.73 -3.41 2.76
CA ASP A 155 17.58 -4.23 1.56
C ASP A 155 16.88 -5.59 1.87
N GLU A 156 16.29 -5.73 3.06
CA GLU A 156 15.46 -6.89 3.44
C GLU A 156 14.10 -6.81 2.75
N ILE A 157 13.67 -7.87 2.05
CA ILE A 157 12.28 -7.98 1.59
C ILE A 157 11.41 -8.26 2.81
N ASP A 158 10.63 -7.26 3.20
CA ASP A 158 9.80 -7.31 4.38
C ASP A 158 8.63 -8.28 4.19
N CYS A 159 8.40 -9.14 5.18
CA CYS A 159 7.38 -10.18 5.15
C CYS A 159 5.94 -9.64 5.02
N ILE A 160 5.68 -8.40 5.44
CA ILE A 160 4.37 -7.76 5.38
C ILE A 160 4.21 -6.97 4.09
N MET A 161 5.25 -6.21 3.69
CA MET A 161 5.18 -5.36 2.49
C MET A 161 5.36 -6.15 1.19
N GLY A 162 6.14 -7.24 1.21
CA GLY A 162 6.44 -8.04 0.02
C GLY A 162 7.52 -7.46 -0.91
N PHE A 163 8.15 -6.36 -0.52
CA PHE A 163 9.26 -5.71 -1.22
C PHE A 163 10.27 -5.15 -0.20
N THR A 164 11.41 -4.65 -0.67
CA THR A 164 12.46 -4.17 0.24
C THR A 164 12.07 -2.93 1.02
N THR A 165 12.52 -2.81 2.27
CA THR A 165 12.29 -1.60 3.07
C THR A 165 12.78 -0.33 2.34
N ARG A 166 13.91 -0.41 1.64
CA ARG A 166 14.41 0.65 0.75
C ARG A 166 13.43 1.03 -0.35
N CYS A 167 12.77 0.05 -0.97
CA CYS A 167 11.74 0.32 -1.97
C CYS A 167 10.56 1.08 -1.35
N CYS A 168 10.20 0.79 -0.10
CA CYS A 168 9.18 1.55 0.65
C CYS A 168 9.53 3.05 0.75
N TYR A 169 10.76 3.37 1.16
CA TYR A 169 11.22 4.76 1.24
C TYR A 169 11.27 5.47 -0.12
N LEU A 170 11.65 4.75 -1.18
CA LEU A 170 11.64 5.29 -2.54
C LEU A 170 10.23 5.56 -3.03
N LEU A 171 9.30 4.64 -2.79
CA LEU A 171 7.88 4.80 -3.10
C LEU A 171 7.28 5.99 -2.35
N ALA A 172 7.62 6.18 -1.07
CA ALA A 172 7.15 7.31 -0.28
C ALA A 172 7.65 8.66 -0.80
N ASN A 173 8.94 8.77 -1.16
CA ASN A 173 9.49 9.96 -1.79
C ASN A 173 8.78 10.29 -3.11
N ILE A 174 8.49 9.26 -3.92
CA ILE A 174 7.75 9.41 -5.18
C ILE A 174 6.30 9.82 -4.91
N ALA A 175 5.65 9.26 -3.89
CA ALA A 175 4.29 9.61 -3.49
C ALA A 175 4.19 11.10 -3.12
N ASP A 176 5.13 11.59 -2.33
CA ASP A 176 5.17 12.99 -1.89
C ASP A 176 5.40 13.95 -3.05
N LEU A 177 6.29 13.60 -3.98
CA LEU A 177 6.54 14.40 -5.17
C LEU A 177 5.36 14.36 -6.14
N ALA A 178 4.77 13.18 -6.37
CA ALA A 178 3.62 12.99 -7.23
C ALA A 178 2.41 13.78 -6.73
N ARG A 179 2.18 13.82 -5.41
CA ARG A 179 1.09 14.61 -4.81
C ARG A 179 1.25 16.10 -5.05
N LYS A 180 2.47 16.64 -4.90
CA LYS A 180 2.76 18.05 -5.20
C LYS A 180 2.49 18.36 -6.68
N CYS A 181 2.97 17.49 -7.58
CA CYS A 181 2.73 17.63 -9.01
C CYS A 181 1.24 17.52 -9.37
N ASP A 182 0.51 16.56 -8.81
CA ASP A 182 -0.91 16.37 -9.07
C ASP A 182 -1.75 17.56 -8.60
N ALA A 183 -1.37 18.24 -7.51
CA ALA A 183 -2.03 19.47 -7.06
C ALA A 183 -1.90 20.64 -8.05
N GLU A 184 -0.86 20.63 -8.88
CA GLU A 184 -0.64 21.63 -9.94
C GLU A 184 -1.21 21.18 -11.29
N ARG A 185 -1.05 19.89 -11.61
CA ARG A 185 -1.35 19.28 -12.91
C ARG A 185 -2.83 18.94 -13.09
N ILE A 186 -3.54 18.62 -12.01
CA ILE A 186 -4.97 18.28 -12.03
C ILE A 186 -5.79 19.50 -11.59
N SER A 187 -6.65 20.01 -12.47
CA SER A 187 -7.55 21.12 -12.18
C SER A 187 -8.73 20.72 -11.29
N GLU A 188 -9.47 21.71 -10.77
CA GLU A 188 -10.60 21.49 -9.87
C GLU A 188 -11.73 20.65 -10.49
N ASP A 189 -11.90 20.72 -11.80
CA ASP A 189 -12.82 19.90 -12.60
C ASP A 189 -12.28 18.48 -12.88
N SER A 190 -11.18 18.09 -12.24
CA SER A 190 -10.50 16.79 -12.40
C SER A 190 -10.01 16.54 -13.83
N ASN A 191 -9.58 17.58 -14.53
CA ASN A 191 -8.90 17.44 -15.82
C ASN A 191 -7.39 17.62 -15.67
N VAL A 192 -6.64 17.00 -16.58
CA VAL A 192 -5.18 17.18 -16.64
C VAL A 192 -4.87 18.37 -17.51
N ARG A 193 -4.03 19.27 -17.03
CA ARG A 193 -3.52 20.42 -17.79
C ARG A 193 -2.52 19.94 -18.85
N ASP A 194 -2.85 20.14 -20.12
CA ASP A 194 -2.02 19.70 -21.25
C ASP A 194 -0.69 20.45 -21.37
N ASP A 195 -0.61 21.67 -20.83
CA ASP A 195 0.53 22.57 -20.84
C ASP A 195 1.36 22.51 -19.55
N TRP A 196 0.99 21.66 -18.59
CA TRP A 196 1.73 21.53 -17.35
C TRP A 196 3.05 20.79 -17.57
N GLU A 197 4.11 21.39 -17.03
CA GLU A 197 5.43 20.79 -16.91
C GLU A 197 5.94 20.93 -15.47
N PRO A 198 6.71 19.96 -14.96
CA PRO A 198 7.30 20.07 -13.64
C PRO A 198 8.34 21.21 -13.59
N SER A 199 8.50 21.83 -12.42
CA SER A 199 9.59 22.79 -12.21
C SER A 199 10.97 22.12 -12.36
N ASN A 200 12.01 22.92 -12.60
CA ASN A 200 13.38 22.43 -12.70
C ASN A 200 13.84 21.68 -11.43
N GLU A 201 13.36 22.11 -10.26
CA GLU A 201 13.66 21.45 -8.98
C GLU A 201 13.00 20.06 -8.91
N VAL A 202 11.73 19.97 -9.30
CA VAL A 202 10.99 18.69 -9.37
C VAL A 202 11.66 17.75 -10.37
N ALA A 203 12.03 18.24 -11.55
CA ALA A 203 12.71 17.45 -12.58
C ALA A 203 14.08 16.93 -12.10
N PHE A 204 14.86 17.77 -11.40
CA PHE A 204 16.12 17.35 -10.79
C PHE A 204 15.92 16.26 -9.75
N ARG A 205 14.99 16.46 -8.81
CA ARG A 205 14.68 15.47 -7.77
C ARG A 205 14.17 14.16 -8.36
N ALA A 206 13.37 14.22 -9.43
CA ALA A 206 12.91 13.05 -10.15
C ALA A 206 14.07 12.26 -10.78
N ALA A 207 15.10 12.94 -11.31
CA ALA A 207 16.28 12.28 -11.83
C ALA A 207 17.11 11.57 -10.75
N GLU A 208 17.22 12.16 -9.56
CA GLU A 208 17.83 11.52 -8.39
C GLU A 208 17.06 10.26 -7.98
N LEU A 209 15.73 10.36 -7.87
CA LEU A 209 14.87 9.23 -7.50
C LEU A 209 14.91 8.11 -8.54
N LYS A 210 14.88 8.43 -9.84
CA LYS A 210 15.06 7.45 -10.92
C LYS A 210 16.37 6.68 -10.72
N THR A 211 17.47 7.39 -10.45
CA THR A 211 18.78 6.78 -10.24
C THR A 211 18.79 5.89 -8.99
N ALA A 212 18.17 6.35 -7.90
CA ALA A 212 18.07 5.59 -6.66
C ALA A 212 17.23 4.31 -6.81
N VAL A 213 16.09 4.37 -7.51
CA VAL A 213 15.26 3.20 -7.83
C VAL A 213 16.03 2.18 -8.68
N MET A 214 16.71 2.65 -9.73
CA MET A 214 17.51 1.77 -10.59
C MET A 214 18.72 1.15 -9.85
N LYS A 215 19.28 1.86 -8.86
CA LYS A 215 20.34 1.31 -8.00
C LYS A 215 19.80 0.28 -7.01
N SER A 216 18.65 0.56 -6.40
CA SER A 216 17.96 -0.34 -5.46
C SER A 216 17.59 -1.66 -6.12
N MET A 217 17.05 -1.62 -7.34
CA MET A 217 16.69 -2.82 -8.10
C MET A 217 17.89 -3.73 -8.45
N LYS A 218 19.12 -3.20 -8.40
CA LYS A 218 20.37 -3.96 -8.63
C LYS A 218 20.99 -4.52 -7.36
N GLN A 219 20.48 -4.16 -6.18
CA GLN A 219 20.97 -4.74 -4.94
C GLN A 219 20.41 -6.15 -4.78
N ASP A 220 21.22 -7.04 -4.21
CA ASP A 220 20.75 -8.38 -3.85
C ASP A 220 19.82 -8.26 -2.62
N PRO A 221 18.53 -8.62 -2.74
CA PRO A 221 17.62 -8.53 -1.62
C PRO A 221 17.93 -9.60 -0.58
N MET A 222 17.81 -9.22 0.69
CA MET A 222 18.01 -10.11 1.82
C MET A 222 16.68 -10.71 2.27
N PRO A 223 16.69 -11.97 2.75
CA PRO A 223 15.48 -12.57 3.26
C PRO A 223 15.05 -11.95 4.58
N CYS A 224 13.74 -11.89 4.77
CA CYS A 224 13.12 -11.43 6.01
C CYS A 224 13.67 -12.21 7.21
N LYS A 225 14.06 -11.52 8.29
CA LYS A 225 14.65 -12.17 9.49
C LYS A 225 13.75 -13.22 10.12
N HIS A 226 12.43 -13.04 10.02
CA HIS A 226 11.45 -13.99 10.50
C HIS A 226 11.56 -15.35 9.80
N ILE A 227 11.77 -15.33 8.48
CA ILE A 227 11.92 -16.55 7.68
C ILE A 227 13.28 -17.20 7.95
N HIS A 228 14.34 -16.40 8.07
CA HIS A 228 15.67 -16.91 8.39
C HIS A 228 15.73 -17.55 9.78
N LYS A 229 15.09 -16.97 10.79
CA LYS A 229 15.07 -17.53 12.16
C LYS A 229 14.22 -18.81 12.28
N ALA A 230 13.18 -18.95 11.48
CA ALA A 230 12.30 -20.12 11.50
C ALA A 230 12.90 -21.35 10.80
N GLY A 231 14.04 -21.22 10.09
CA GLY A 231 14.61 -22.30 9.27
C GLY A 231 13.79 -22.61 8.01
N ASP A 232 12.78 -21.80 7.70
CA ASP A 232 11.82 -21.96 6.60
C ASP A 232 12.37 -21.41 5.27
N ILE A 233 13.70 -21.39 5.08
CA ILE A 233 14.35 -20.86 3.87
C ILE A 233 13.88 -21.62 2.62
N GLU A 234 13.50 -22.90 2.75
CA GLU A 234 12.93 -23.69 1.65
C GLU A 234 11.56 -23.18 1.16
N LYS A 235 10.82 -22.42 1.98
CA LYS A 235 9.57 -21.74 1.59
C LYS A 235 9.80 -20.36 0.97
N TRP A 236 11.04 -19.86 1.03
CA TRP A 236 11.43 -18.64 0.34
C TRP A 236 11.63 -18.96 -1.14
N ASP A 237 10.58 -18.84 -1.94
CA ASP A 237 10.78 -18.78 -3.39
C ASP A 237 11.45 -17.45 -3.73
N LYS A 238 12.80 -17.50 -3.71
CA LYS A 238 13.66 -16.34 -3.96
C LYS A 238 13.28 -15.64 -5.26
N LYS A 239 12.92 -16.41 -6.29
CA LYS A 239 12.60 -15.88 -7.60
C LYS A 239 11.26 -15.15 -7.61
N GLU A 240 10.24 -15.69 -6.93
CA GLU A 240 8.96 -14.99 -6.78
C GLU A 240 9.14 -13.70 -5.97
N MET A 241 9.89 -13.72 -4.87
CA MET A 241 10.08 -12.55 -4.03
C MET A 241 10.91 -11.45 -4.71
N GLU A 242 11.98 -11.82 -5.41
CA GLU A 242 12.74 -10.90 -6.26
C GLU A 242 11.89 -10.31 -7.38
N SER A 243 10.99 -11.13 -7.95
CA SER A 243 10.05 -10.69 -8.97
C SER A 243 9.05 -9.68 -8.37
N THR A 244 8.42 -9.99 -7.23
CA THR A 244 7.52 -9.05 -6.55
C THR A 244 8.23 -7.73 -6.24
N ASN A 245 9.41 -7.79 -5.62
CA ASN A 245 10.21 -6.60 -5.35
C ASN A 245 10.51 -5.79 -6.62
N SER A 246 10.89 -6.46 -7.71
CA SER A 246 11.15 -5.80 -8.99
C SER A 246 9.90 -5.13 -9.56
N ALA A 247 8.73 -5.76 -9.46
CA ALA A 247 7.46 -5.21 -9.93
C ALA A 247 7.12 -3.89 -9.23
N TYR A 248 7.35 -3.79 -7.91
CA TYR A 248 7.18 -2.55 -7.15
C TYR A 248 8.14 -1.43 -7.60
N HIS A 249 9.40 -1.76 -7.87
CA HIS A 249 10.35 -0.77 -8.38
C HIS A 249 9.97 -0.26 -9.78
N TRP A 250 9.48 -1.14 -10.67
CA TRP A 250 9.01 -0.71 -11.98
C TRP A 250 7.71 0.12 -11.89
N ALA A 251 6.80 -0.24 -10.99
CA ALA A 251 5.62 0.57 -10.70
C ALA A 251 6.00 1.96 -10.17
N ALA A 252 7.03 2.05 -9.29
CA ALA A 252 7.58 3.31 -8.83
C ALA A 252 8.06 4.19 -10.00
N LEU A 253 8.74 3.60 -11.00
CA LEU A 253 9.17 4.33 -12.19
C LEU A 253 7.99 4.79 -13.06
N VAL A 254 6.93 3.98 -13.23
CA VAL A 254 5.73 4.43 -13.94
C VAL A 254 5.12 5.66 -13.25
N HIS A 255 4.95 5.63 -11.93
CA HIS A 255 4.43 6.77 -11.17
C HIS A 255 5.34 8.00 -11.29
N LEU A 256 6.66 7.82 -11.24
CA LEU A 256 7.63 8.90 -11.44
C LEU A 256 7.51 9.51 -12.84
N TYR A 257 7.37 8.71 -13.90
CA TYR A 257 7.23 9.22 -15.26
C TYR A 257 5.88 9.90 -15.50
N ARG A 258 4.78 9.29 -15.04
CA ARG A 258 3.42 9.74 -15.35
C ARG A 258 2.98 10.91 -14.50
N ARG A 259 3.23 10.86 -13.19
CA ARG A 259 2.68 11.81 -12.23
C ARG A 259 3.64 12.91 -11.84
N VAL A 260 4.93 12.60 -11.74
CA VAL A 260 5.96 13.60 -11.41
C VAL A 260 6.46 14.31 -12.67
N LEU A 261 6.74 13.57 -13.73
CA LEU A 261 7.30 14.14 -14.97
C LEU A 261 6.24 14.48 -16.03
N GLY A 262 4.96 14.22 -15.75
CA GLY A 262 3.85 14.56 -16.66
C GLY A 262 3.87 13.84 -18.01
N ARG A 263 4.67 12.78 -18.16
CA ARG A 263 4.82 12.09 -19.44
C ARG A 263 3.54 11.40 -19.84
N ARG A 264 3.26 11.28 -21.13
CA ARG A 264 2.08 10.56 -21.65
C ARG A 264 2.21 9.06 -21.43
N SER A 265 1.09 8.34 -21.38
CA SER A 265 1.09 6.88 -21.22
C SER A 265 1.91 6.18 -22.31
N GLY A 266 1.78 6.62 -23.57
CA GLY A 266 2.58 6.10 -24.70
C GLY A 266 4.05 6.54 -24.74
N ASP A 267 4.57 7.28 -23.76
CA ASP A 267 5.99 7.63 -23.71
C ASP A 267 6.87 6.37 -23.62
N LYS A 268 8.04 6.41 -24.27
CA LYS A 268 8.94 5.25 -24.35
C LYS A 268 9.37 4.75 -22.97
N ASP A 269 9.74 5.65 -22.05
CA ASP A 269 10.22 5.22 -20.73
C ASP A 269 9.06 4.67 -19.88
N VAL A 270 7.84 5.17 -20.06
CA VAL A 270 6.64 4.63 -19.43
C VAL A 270 6.38 3.22 -19.93
N GLN A 271 6.34 3.01 -21.26
CA GLN A 271 6.05 1.69 -21.82
C GLN A 271 7.14 0.67 -21.48
N VAL A 272 8.42 1.06 -21.45
CA VAL A 272 9.50 0.18 -20.98
C VAL A 272 9.26 -0.24 -19.53
N ALA A 273 8.86 0.66 -18.63
CA ALA A 273 8.56 0.30 -17.25
C ALA A 273 7.34 -0.64 -17.15
N VAL A 274 6.27 -0.35 -17.91
CA VAL A 274 5.06 -1.20 -17.99
C VAL A 274 5.38 -2.61 -18.49
N GLU A 275 6.15 -2.73 -19.58
CA GLU A 275 6.56 -4.02 -20.15
C GLU A 275 7.42 -4.83 -19.18
N ASN A 276 8.26 -4.17 -18.38
CA ASN A 276 9.04 -4.84 -17.34
C ASN A 276 8.16 -5.34 -16.19
N ILE A 277 7.12 -4.60 -15.78
CA ILE A 277 6.13 -5.13 -14.81
C ILE A 277 5.51 -6.41 -15.38
N ILE A 278 5.06 -6.39 -16.63
CA ILE A 278 4.40 -7.54 -17.28
C ILE A 278 5.35 -8.74 -17.39
N THR A 279 6.60 -8.50 -17.78
CA THR A 279 7.65 -9.53 -17.87
C THR A 279 7.88 -10.20 -16.52
N VAL A 280 7.91 -9.41 -15.45
CA VAL A 280 8.10 -9.88 -14.08
C VAL A 280 6.87 -10.63 -13.59
N LEU A 281 5.65 -10.14 -13.87
CA LEU A 281 4.39 -10.86 -13.59
C LEU A 281 4.37 -12.24 -14.26
N GLY A 282 4.92 -12.37 -15.47
CA GLY A 282 5.05 -13.66 -16.17
C GLY A 282 5.89 -14.70 -15.44
N ARG A 283 6.74 -14.28 -14.48
CA ARG A 283 7.57 -15.18 -13.66
C ARG A 283 6.86 -15.66 -12.39
N ILE A 284 5.72 -15.05 -12.05
CA ILE A 284 4.97 -15.34 -10.84
C ILE A 284 3.75 -16.21 -11.21
N PRO A 285 3.62 -17.41 -10.63
CA PRO A 285 2.50 -18.31 -10.88
C PRO A 285 1.15 -17.64 -10.54
N PRO A 286 0.13 -17.79 -11.42
CA PRO A 286 -1.23 -17.37 -11.08
C PRO A 286 -1.78 -18.14 -9.88
N GLY A 287 -2.53 -17.45 -9.01
CA GLY A 287 -3.13 -18.03 -7.81
C GLY A 287 -2.16 -18.30 -6.65
N GLY A 288 -0.88 -17.93 -6.80
CA GLY A 288 0.11 -18.02 -5.72
C GLY A 288 -0.07 -16.92 -4.66
N THR A 289 0.58 -17.09 -3.51
CA THR A 289 0.57 -16.08 -2.43
C THR A 289 1.18 -14.77 -2.88
N ALA A 290 2.24 -14.81 -3.70
CA ALA A 290 2.88 -13.63 -4.27
C ALA A 290 1.95 -12.80 -5.17
N GLU A 291 0.98 -13.42 -5.85
CA GLU A 291 0.02 -12.70 -6.71
C GLU A 291 -0.88 -11.76 -5.91
N SER A 292 -1.19 -12.11 -4.65
CA SER A 292 -1.99 -11.26 -3.75
C SER A 292 -1.28 -9.95 -3.42
N CYS A 293 0.05 -9.93 -3.46
CA CYS A 293 0.86 -8.74 -3.19
C CYS A 293 1.11 -7.85 -4.43
N LEU A 294 0.57 -8.22 -5.60
CA LEU A 294 0.88 -7.55 -6.87
C LEU A 294 -0.24 -6.62 -7.35
N LEU A 295 -1.26 -6.36 -6.53
CA LEU A 295 -2.38 -5.52 -6.93
C LEU A 295 -1.91 -4.14 -7.42
N PHE A 296 -1.02 -3.49 -6.68
CA PHE A 296 -0.46 -2.20 -7.05
C PHE A 296 0.29 -2.24 -8.40
N PRO A 297 1.33 -3.08 -8.60
CA PRO A 297 1.99 -3.16 -9.90
C PRO A 297 1.08 -3.55 -11.07
N MET A 298 0.15 -4.48 -10.86
CA MET A 298 -0.81 -4.89 -11.91
C MET A 298 -1.71 -3.73 -12.33
N PHE A 299 -2.26 -2.99 -11.37
CA PHE A 299 -3.08 -1.83 -11.65
C PHE A 299 -2.29 -0.74 -12.39
N THR A 300 -1.09 -0.42 -11.92
CA THR A 300 -0.20 0.56 -12.55
C THR A 300 0.09 0.20 -14.00
N ALA A 301 0.51 -1.04 -14.27
CA ALA A 301 0.76 -1.51 -15.63
C ALA A 301 -0.51 -1.51 -16.49
N GLY A 302 -1.64 -1.92 -15.91
CA GLY A 302 -2.91 -2.03 -16.60
C GLY A 302 -3.46 -0.67 -17.05
N CYS A 303 -3.31 0.36 -16.23
CA CYS A 303 -3.76 1.72 -16.57
C CYS A 303 -2.96 2.33 -17.72
N ASP A 304 -1.65 2.04 -17.82
CA ASP A 304 -0.76 2.72 -18.78
C ASP A 304 -0.36 1.87 -19.99
N THR A 305 -0.69 0.58 -20.04
CA THR A 305 -0.36 -0.26 -21.20
C THR A 305 -1.13 0.13 -22.47
N GLN A 306 -0.40 0.13 -23.59
CA GLN A 306 -0.97 0.35 -24.93
C GLN A 306 -1.35 -0.95 -25.66
N SER A 307 -0.94 -2.11 -25.14
CA SER A 307 -1.19 -3.41 -25.77
C SER A 307 -2.48 -4.05 -25.26
N GLU A 308 -3.37 -4.43 -26.17
CA GLU A 308 -4.62 -5.14 -25.82
C GLU A 308 -4.33 -6.53 -25.23
N ASP A 309 -3.28 -7.21 -25.69
CA ASP A 309 -2.87 -8.50 -25.11
C ASP A 309 -2.41 -8.34 -23.66
N HIS A 310 -1.68 -7.26 -23.37
CA HIS A 310 -1.27 -6.92 -22.01
C HIS A 310 -2.46 -6.56 -21.12
N ARG A 311 -3.45 -5.83 -21.65
CA ARG A 311 -4.71 -5.56 -20.93
C ARG A 311 -5.45 -6.86 -20.59
N ALA A 312 -5.58 -7.77 -21.54
CA ALA A 312 -6.23 -9.06 -21.34
C ALA A 312 -5.50 -9.89 -20.27
N LEU A 313 -4.16 -9.93 -20.31
CA LEU A 313 -3.34 -10.62 -19.31
C LEU A 313 -3.56 -10.06 -17.90
N ILE A 314 -3.47 -8.74 -17.74
CA ILE A 314 -3.62 -8.07 -16.43
C ILE A 314 -5.05 -8.22 -15.90
N LEU A 315 -6.06 -8.10 -16.78
CA LEU A 315 -7.45 -8.30 -16.41
C LEU A 315 -7.70 -9.70 -15.85
N ASN A 316 -7.17 -10.73 -16.51
CA ASN A 316 -7.30 -12.12 -16.06
C ASN A 316 -6.63 -12.33 -14.69
N ARG A 317 -5.46 -11.71 -14.46
CA ARG A 317 -4.75 -11.77 -13.16
C ARG A 317 -5.56 -11.09 -12.04
N LEU A 318 -6.10 -9.90 -12.29
CA LEU A 318 -6.94 -9.18 -11.31
C LEU A 318 -8.23 -9.95 -10.99
N MET A 319 -8.87 -10.55 -12.00
CA MET A 319 -10.04 -11.41 -11.79
C MET A 319 -9.71 -12.68 -10.98
N SER A 320 -8.49 -13.21 -11.10
CA SER A 320 -7.99 -14.29 -10.24
C SER A 320 -7.85 -13.80 -8.79
N ALA A 321 -7.21 -12.65 -8.58
CA ALA A 321 -7.05 -12.05 -7.25
C ALA A 321 -8.40 -11.78 -6.56
N GLU A 322 -9.41 -11.31 -7.29
CA GLU A 322 -10.77 -11.08 -6.77
C GLU A 322 -11.42 -12.33 -6.18
N ARG A 323 -11.16 -13.51 -6.75
CA ARG A 323 -11.73 -14.78 -6.26
C ARG A 323 -11.22 -15.16 -4.87
N HIS A 324 -10.14 -14.54 -4.41
CA HIS A 324 -9.59 -14.74 -3.08
C HIS A 324 -10.24 -13.85 -2.01
N GLY A 325 -11.35 -13.17 -2.31
CA GLY A 325 -12.17 -12.47 -1.31
C GLY A 325 -11.73 -11.05 -0.97
N MET A 326 -10.82 -10.49 -1.78
CA MET A 326 -10.25 -9.15 -1.62
C MET A 326 -11.04 -8.12 -2.44
N THR A 327 -11.95 -7.37 -1.80
CA THR A 327 -12.81 -6.37 -2.47
C THR A 327 -12.03 -5.24 -3.12
N GLN A 328 -10.88 -4.87 -2.55
CA GLN A 328 -10.03 -3.84 -3.11
C GLN A 328 -9.51 -4.21 -4.52
N ALA A 329 -9.28 -5.51 -4.78
CA ALA A 329 -8.91 -5.98 -6.12
C ALA A 329 -10.05 -5.74 -7.14
N HIS A 330 -11.30 -5.94 -6.71
CA HIS A 330 -12.47 -5.65 -7.52
C HIS A 330 -12.59 -4.17 -7.87
N ASN A 331 -12.42 -3.31 -6.87
CA ASN A 331 -12.50 -1.86 -7.07
C ASN A 331 -11.37 -1.36 -7.97
N ALA A 332 -10.14 -1.86 -7.78
CA ALA A 332 -9.00 -1.57 -8.64
C ALA A 332 -9.24 -1.98 -10.09
N ARG A 333 -9.77 -3.19 -10.33
CA ARG A 333 -10.12 -3.63 -11.69
C ARG A 333 -11.15 -2.72 -12.34
N ARG A 334 -12.21 -2.34 -11.61
CA ARG A 334 -13.25 -1.44 -12.15
C ARG A 334 -12.70 -0.08 -12.51
N LEU A 335 -11.86 0.50 -11.65
CA LEU A 335 -11.19 1.78 -11.92
C LEU A 335 -10.27 1.68 -13.15
N MET A 336 -9.49 0.60 -13.26
CA MET A 336 -8.63 0.34 -14.43
C MET A 336 -9.44 0.20 -15.73
N GLN A 337 -10.58 -0.50 -15.71
CA GLN A 337 -11.45 -0.61 -16.89
C GLN A 337 -12.05 0.75 -17.26
N LEU A 338 -12.42 1.57 -16.28
CA LEU A 338 -12.91 2.93 -16.52
C LEU A 338 -11.85 3.82 -17.19
N VAL A 339 -10.57 3.65 -16.85
CA VAL A 339 -9.44 4.30 -17.55
C VAL A 339 -9.41 3.90 -19.02
N TRP A 340 -9.62 2.61 -19.32
CA TRP A 340 -9.64 2.12 -20.70
C TRP A 340 -10.81 2.66 -21.51
N GLU A 341 -11.99 2.77 -20.89
CA GLU A 341 -13.22 3.29 -21.50
C GLU A 341 -13.14 4.79 -21.76
N THR A 342 -12.73 5.56 -20.74
CA THR A 342 -12.74 7.03 -20.79
C THR A 342 -11.48 7.62 -21.39
N LYS A 343 -10.38 6.84 -21.45
CA LYS A 343 -9.03 7.30 -21.78
C LYS A 343 -8.50 8.40 -20.85
N ARG A 344 -9.15 8.61 -19.69
CA ARG A 344 -8.71 9.58 -18.68
C ARG A 344 -7.71 8.93 -17.72
N PRO A 345 -6.71 9.67 -17.21
CA PRO A 345 -5.81 9.17 -16.17
C PRO A 345 -6.58 8.78 -14.91
N TRP A 346 -6.20 7.68 -14.28
CA TRP A 346 -6.93 7.10 -13.14
C TRP A 346 -6.97 8.06 -11.94
N GLU A 347 -5.98 8.94 -11.80
CA GLU A 347 -5.90 9.97 -10.75
C GLU A 347 -7.07 10.97 -10.82
N THR A 348 -7.71 11.09 -11.99
CA THR A 348 -8.89 11.92 -12.20
C THR A 348 -10.22 11.20 -12.00
N LEU A 349 -10.16 9.88 -11.79
CA LEU A 349 -11.30 8.98 -11.71
C LEU A 349 -11.43 8.31 -10.33
N VAL A 350 -10.31 8.19 -9.61
CA VAL A 350 -10.25 7.60 -8.28
C VAL A 350 -11.10 8.41 -7.30
N SER A 351 -11.80 7.71 -6.41
CA SER A 351 -12.62 8.32 -5.37
C SER A 351 -12.16 7.85 -3.99
N THR A 352 -12.30 6.55 -3.72
CA THR A 352 -11.99 5.96 -2.41
C THR A 352 -11.27 4.63 -2.53
N GLU A 353 -10.86 4.24 -3.73
CA GLU A 353 -10.18 2.98 -3.97
C GLU A 353 -8.78 2.97 -3.33
N PHE A 354 -8.48 1.92 -2.58
CA PHE A 354 -7.12 1.60 -2.17
C PHE A 354 -6.55 0.58 -3.15
N ILE A 355 -5.42 0.88 -3.76
CA ILE A 355 -4.81 0.01 -4.79
C ILE A 355 -3.53 -0.61 -4.22
N GLY A 356 -3.69 -1.60 -3.36
CA GLY A 356 -2.60 -2.30 -2.68
C GLY A 356 -3.06 -3.53 -1.94
#